data_AF-A0A4W3K178-F1
#
_entry.id   AF-A0A4W3K178-F1
#
_cell.length_a   1.000
_cell.length_b   1.000
_cell.length_c   1.000
_cell.angle_alpha   90.00
_cell.angle_beta   90.00
_cell.angle_gamma   90.00
#
_symmetry.space_group_name_H-M   'P 1'
#
loop_
_entity.id
_entity.type
_entity.pdbx_description
1 polymer ?
#
loop_
_entity_poly.entity_id
_entity_poly.type
_entity_poly.pdbx_seq_one_letter_code
_entity_poly.pdbx_strand_id
1 'polypeptide(L)'
;MQKILSLETTKQKQIYALEQKDKEIQALKDQLSKSKCFAEVQSLRCQLAEKNKEDEKRECLFKSLTEDTENLKNKLTVITLKCQELENHTPTFQTQNEKASTQKTTAIQDQLKDALEKNQQWLVYDQQREAYVRGLLARVFELEQQVGLARQQHREDFRSEDQLLEDKQKYEKLLLAAKKDTEAQCAIGEQLRSELSELKKQYAEKKLIIKDLNVKLKVNQEAGKWKVDEEKKRAAETVQKLRSELESLKRQYEEEKRKSSDFFHQKLYEMCLSDSALYKNGEDDGRLGLRTSSNLLDNSFLECPKCKAQYPTSQHRDLLDHIDFCTN
;
A
#
# COMPACT_ATOMS: atom_id res chain seq x y z
N MET A 1 9.92 -0.87 -108.59
CA MET A 1 10.02 0.35 -107.76
C MET A 1 8.68 0.82 -107.19
N GLN A 2 7.61 1.02 -107.98
CA GLN A 2 6.32 1.55 -107.50
C GLN A 2 5.71 0.78 -106.30
N LYS A 3 5.76 -0.56 -106.30
CA LYS A 3 5.22 -1.40 -105.21
C LYS A 3 5.98 -1.23 -103.88
N ILE A 4 7.27 -0.91 -103.93
CA ILE A 4 8.10 -0.65 -102.74
C ILE A 4 7.72 0.72 -102.16
N LEU A 5 7.57 1.74 -103.01
CA LEU A 5 7.14 3.07 -102.59
C LEU A 5 5.73 3.07 -101.98
N SER A 6 4.80 2.31 -102.55
CA SER A 6 3.44 2.19 -101.99
C SER A 6 3.46 1.51 -100.61
N LEU A 7 4.27 0.47 -100.44
CA LEU A 7 4.43 -0.24 -99.17
C LEU A 7 5.07 0.64 -98.09
N GLU A 8 6.13 1.39 -98.43
CA GLU A 8 6.76 2.32 -97.49
C GLU A 8 5.77 3.42 -97.06
N THR A 9 4.98 3.94 -98.01
CA THR A 9 3.94 4.94 -97.72
C THR A 9 2.86 4.39 -96.77
N THR A 10 2.42 3.15 -96.97
CA THR A 10 1.45 2.51 -96.05
C THR A 10 2.04 2.24 -94.67
N LYS A 11 3.31 1.82 -94.60
CA LYS A 11 4.03 1.61 -93.34
C LYS A 11 4.16 2.92 -92.57
N GLN A 12 4.53 4.01 -93.24
CA GLN A 12 4.60 5.34 -92.63
C GLN A 12 3.25 5.77 -92.02
N LYS A 13 2.15 5.52 -92.76
CA LYS A 13 0.79 5.79 -92.27
C LYS A 13 0.40 4.93 -91.07
N GLN A 14 0.80 3.66 -91.05
CA GLN A 14 0.55 2.75 -89.92
C GLN A 14 1.35 3.17 -88.69
N ILE A 15 2.62 3.53 -88.83
CA ILE A 15 3.46 4.05 -87.74
C ILE A 15 2.82 5.30 -87.15
N TYR A 16 2.43 6.25 -87.99
CA TYR A 16 1.74 7.46 -87.55
C TYR A 16 0.43 7.15 -86.82
N ALA A 17 -0.37 6.20 -87.32
CA ALA A 17 -1.61 5.80 -86.65
C ALA A 17 -1.36 5.15 -85.28
N LEU A 18 -0.30 4.34 -85.14
CA LEU A 18 0.11 3.75 -83.86
C LEU A 18 0.56 4.84 -82.87
N GLU A 19 1.36 5.81 -83.32
CA GLU A 19 1.78 6.94 -82.48
C GLU A 19 0.60 7.76 -81.96
N GLN A 20 -0.45 7.93 -82.77
CA GLN A 20 -1.68 8.59 -82.31
C GLN A 20 -2.45 7.75 -81.30
N LYS A 21 -2.52 6.42 -81.51
CA LYS A 21 -3.14 5.50 -80.55
C LYS A 21 -2.39 5.47 -79.22
N ASP A 22 -1.07 5.52 -79.23
CA ASP A 22 -0.26 5.62 -78.01
C ASP A 22 -0.51 6.93 -77.25
N LYS A 23 -0.69 8.04 -77.96
CA LYS A 23 -1.08 9.33 -77.36
C LYS A 23 -2.48 9.27 -76.74
N GLU A 24 -3.45 8.64 -77.41
CA GLU A 24 -4.80 8.41 -76.87
C GLU A 24 -4.76 7.56 -75.60
N ILE A 25 -4.00 6.46 -75.61
CA ILE A 25 -3.83 5.58 -74.44
C ILE A 25 -3.21 6.36 -73.27
N GLN A 26 -2.19 7.18 -73.54
CA GLN A 26 -1.54 7.98 -72.50
C GLN A 26 -2.51 9.03 -71.93
N ALA A 27 -3.29 9.71 -72.77
CA ALA A 27 -4.29 10.67 -72.33
C ALA A 27 -5.37 10.01 -71.44
N LEU A 28 -5.83 8.81 -71.79
CA LEU A 28 -6.79 8.06 -70.97
C LEU A 28 -6.19 7.63 -69.62
N LYS A 29 -4.91 7.22 -69.58
CA LYS A 29 -4.19 6.92 -68.33
C LYS A 29 -4.09 8.17 -67.44
N ASP A 30 -3.81 9.33 -68.02
CA ASP A 30 -3.69 10.58 -67.29
C ASP A 30 -5.06 11.09 -66.78
N GLN A 31 -6.13 10.84 -67.53
CA GLN A 31 -7.50 11.12 -67.05
C GLN A 31 -7.89 10.18 -65.91
N LEU A 32 -7.52 8.90 -65.99
CA LEU A 32 -7.79 7.94 -64.94
C LEU A 32 -7.00 8.27 -63.67
N SER A 33 -5.73 8.66 -63.78
CA SER A 33 -4.90 9.03 -62.63
C SER A 33 -5.38 10.30 -61.91
N LYS A 34 -5.99 11.23 -62.65
CA LYS A 34 -6.62 12.45 -62.11
C LYS A 34 -8.05 12.23 -61.62
N SER A 35 -8.67 11.09 -61.96
CA SER A 35 -10.02 10.77 -61.51
C SER A 35 -10.04 10.58 -60.00
N LYS A 36 -11.04 11.17 -59.34
CA LYS A 36 -11.30 11.01 -57.91
C LYS A 36 -11.39 9.53 -57.50
N CYS A 37 -11.92 8.69 -58.39
CA CYS A 37 -12.04 7.25 -58.19
C CYS A 37 -10.68 6.54 -58.05
N PHE A 38 -9.65 6.97 -58.78
CA PHE A 38 -8.32 6.36 -58.70
C PHE A 38 -7.62 6.65 -57.37
N ALA A 39 -7.74 7.88 -56.87
CA ALA A 39 -7.23 8.25 -55.55
C ALA A 39 -7.94 7.49 -54.41
N GLU A 40 -9.26 7.32 -54.52
CA GLU A 40 -10.05 6.53 -53.57
C GLU A 40 -9.65 5.05 -53.59
N VAL A 41 -9.47 4.45 -54.77
CA VAL A 41 -8.99 3.07 -54.92
C VAL A 41 -7.56 2.91 -54.36
N GLN A 42 -6.67 3.88 -54.56
CA GLN A 42 -5.34 3.84 -53.94
C GLN A 42 -5.40 3.93 -52.41
N SER A 43 -6.24 4.83 -51.87
CA SER A 43 -6.43 4.95 -50.42
C SER A 43 -6.96 3.64 -49.82
N LEU A 44 -7.96 3.01 -50.45
CA LEU A 44 -8.50 1.71 -50.02
C LEU A 44 -7.44 0.60 -50.09
N ARG A 45 -6.59 0.59 -51.13
CA ARG A 45 -5.47 -0.36 -51.23
C ARG A 45 -4.45 -0.18 -50.10
N CYS A 46 -4.12 1.06 -49.75
CA CYS A 46 -3.24 1.35 -48.60
C CYS A 46 -3.87 0.88 -47.28
N GLN A 47 -5.15 1.17 -47.06
CA GLN A 47 -5.86 0.74 -45.86
C GLN A 47 -5.94 -0.80 -45.74
N LEU A 48 -6.19 -1.50 -46.85
CA LEU A 48 -6.17 -2.96 -46.88
C LEU A 48 -4.78 -3.53 -46.55
N ALA A 49 -3.71 -2.92 -47.06
CA ALA A 49 -2.35 -3.33 -46.75
C ALA A 49 -2.00 -3.11 -45.26
N GLU A 50 -2.47 -2.03 -44.65
CA GLU A 50 -2.30 -1.78 -43.22
C GLU A 50 -3.10 -2.78 -42.38
N LYS A 51 -4.35 -3.06 -42.74
CA LYS A 51 -5.18 -4.07 -42.08
C LYS A 51 -4.57 -5.46 -42.13
N ASN A 52 -4.04 -5.88 -43.28
CA ASN A 52 -3.34 -7.16 -43.41
C ASN A 52 -2.13 -7.24 -42.47
N LYS A 53 -1.33 -6.16 -42.36
CA LYS A 53 -0.20 -6.12 -41.41
C LYS A 53 -0.65 -6.18 -39.94
N GLU A 54 -1.78 -5.56 -39.60
CA GLU A 54 -2.36 -5.68 -38.27
C GLU A 54 -2.80 -7.11 -37.96
N ASP A 55 -3.42 -7.78 -38.93
CA ASP A 55 -3.89 -9.15 -38.78
C ASP A 55 -2.73 -10.14 -38.67
N GLU A 56 -1.65 -9.97 -39.45
CA GLU A 56 -0.41 -10.74 -39.30
C GLU A 56 0.18 -10.59 -37.88
N LYS A 57 0.21 -9.37 -37.33
CA LYS A 57 0.68 -9.14 -35.95
C LYS A 57 -0.22 -9.82 -34.92
N ARG A 58 -1.55 -9.74 -35.09
CA ARG A 58 -2.50 -10.44 -34.22
C ARG A 58 -2.27 -11.95 -34.28
N GLU A 59 -2.07 -12.50 -35.47
CA GLU A 59 -1.81 -13.93 -35.66
C GLU A 59 -0.51 -14.37 -34.97
N CYS A 60 0.57 -13.59 -35.07
CA CYS A 60 1.82 -13.85 -34.34
C CYS A 60 1.60 -13.85 -32.82
N LEU A 61 0.83 -12.90 -32.28
CA LEU A 61 0.50 -12.86 -30.85
C LEU A 61 -0.33 -14.06 -30.42
N PHE A 62 -1.34 -14.45 -31.21
CA PHE A 62 -2.14 -15.64 -30.93
C PHE A 62 -1.30 -16.92 -30.90
N LYS A 63 -0.34 -17.07 -31.83
CA LYS A 63 0.58 -18.21 -31.83
C LYS A 63 1.42 -18.26 -30.55
N SER A 64 2.01 -17.13 -30.14
CA SER A 64 2.78 -17.04 -28.89
C SER A 64 1.94 -17.37 -27.65
N LEU A 65 0.73 -16.83 -27.55
CA LEU A 65 -0.17 -17.09 -26.42
C LEU A 65 -0.61 -18.56 -26.36
N THR A 66 -0.81 -19.19 -27.51
CA THR A 66 -1.15 -20.62 -27.59
C THR A 66 0.01 -21.48 -27.10
N GLU A 67 1.24 -21.15 -27.49
CA GLU A 67 2.44 -21.83 -27.02
C GLU A 67 2.64 -21.68 -25.51
N ASP A 68 2.47 -20.47 -24.97
CA ASP A 68 2.54 -20.23 -23.52
C ASP A 68 1.46 -21.00 -22.75
N THR A 69 0.25 -21.10 -23.31
CA THR A 69 -0.85 -21.86 -22.71
C THR A 69 -0.52 -23.35 -22.65
N GLU A 70 0.00 -23.92 -23.73
CA GLU A 70 0.39 -25.34 -23.75
C GLU A 70 1.59 -25.60 -22.82
N ASN A 71 2.55 -24.68 -22.74
CA ASN A 71 3.66 -24.76 -21.80
C ASN A 71 3.19 -24.75 -20.34
N LEU A 72 2.23 -23.90 -19.99
CA LEU A 72 1.64 -23.88 -18.65
C LEU A 72 0.86 -25.14 -18.35
N LYS A 73 0.11 -25.67 -19.32
CA LYS A 73 -0.59 -26.95 -19.19
C LYS A 73 0.38 -28.11 -18.95
N ASN A 74 1.50 -28.15 -19.69
CA ASN A 74 2.55 -29.15 -19.48
C ASN A 74 3.21 -29.02 -18.10
N LYS A 75 3.47 -27.80 -17.62
CA LYS A 75 3.96 -27.60 -16.25
C LYS A 75 2.95 -28.07 -15.20
N LEU A 76 1.67 -27.79 -15.43
CA LEU A 76 0.59 -28.20 -14.53
C LEU A 76 0.44 -29.72 -14.48
N THR A 77 0.52 -30.43 -15.61
CA THR A 77 0.48 -31.90 -15.62
C THR A 77 1.67 -32.49 -14.88
N VAL A 78 2.88 -31.96 -15.06
CA VAL A 78 4.07 -32.39 -14.31
C VAL A 78 3.90 -32.17 -12.79
N ILE A 79 3.41 -31.00 -12.38
CA ILE A 79 3.15 -30.72 -10.95
C ILE A 79 2.08 -31.66 -10.42
N THR A 80 1.02 -31.91 -11.19
CA THR A 80 -0.08 -32.81 -10.82
C THR A 80 0.43 -34.24 -10.60
N LEU A 81 1.26 -34.76 -11.51
CA LEU A 81 1.89 -36.07 -11.35
C LEU A 81 2.79 -36.13 -10.11
N LYS A 82 3.60 -35.09 -9.88
CA LYS A 82 4.46 -35.01 -8.70
C LYS A 82 3.65 -34.96 -7.38
N CYS A 83 2.52 -34.27 -7.38
CA CYS A 83 1.61 -34.26 -6.23
C CYS A 83 1.02 -35.66 -5.97
N GLN A 84 0.63 -36.39 -7.02
CA GLN A 84 0.13 -37.76 -6.90
C GLN A 84 1.20 -38.74 -6.43
N GLU A 85 2.45 -38.59 -6.89
CA GLU A 85 3.59 -39.39 -6.39
C GLU A 85 3.81 -39.18 -4.89
N LEU A 86 3.82 -37.91 -4.44
CA LEU A 86 3.96 -37.59 -3.01
C LEU A 86 2.80 -38.14 -2.17
N GLU A 87 1.58 -38.09 -2.70
CA GLU A 87 0.39 -38.63 -2.05
C GLU A 87 0.48 -40.16 -1.88
N ASN A 88 0.99 -40.87 -2.90
CA ASN A 88 1.20 -42.32 -2.87
C ASN A 88 2.39 -42.77 -1.97
N HIS A 89 3.34 -41.87 -1.67
CA HIS A 89 4.48 -42.16 -0.79
C HIS A 89 4.19 -41.95 0.71
N THR A 90 2.93 -41.71 1.10
CA THR A 90 2.58 -41.43 2.50
C THR A 90 1.85 -42.62 3.15
N PRO A 91 2.53 -43.65 3.68
CA PRO A 91 1.90 -44.55 4.63
C PRO A 91 1.92 -43.90 6.02
N THR A 92 0.72 -43.65 6.55
CA THR A 92 0.40 -43.69 7.98
C THR A 92 1.32 -42.91 8.93
N PHE A 93 1.23 -41.57 8.89
CA PHE A 93 1.49 -40.74 10.07
C PHE A 93 0.40 -39.66 10.15
N GLN A 94 -0.71 -40.02 10.79
CA GLN A 94 -1.76 -39.06 11.11
C GLN A 94 -1.32 -38.09 12.21
N THR A 95 -2.00 -36.94 12.20
CA THR A 95 -2.48 -36.17 13.38
C THR A 95 -1.97 -34.73 13.58
N GLN A 96 -1.38 -34.03 12.60
CA GLN A 96 -1.16 -32.57 12.77
C GLN A 96 -1.46 -31.64 11.58
N ASN A 97 -1.84 -32.11 10.38
CA ASN A 97 -2.03 -31.23 9.22
C ASN A 97 -3.37 -31.34 8.44
N GLU A 98 -4.32 -32.15 8.91
CA GLU A 98 -5.60 -32.35 8.21
C GLU A 98 -6.48 -31.08 8.23
N LYS A 99 -6.45 -30.27 9.30
CA LYS A 99 -7.32 -29.07 9.39
C LYS A 99 -7.02 -27.99 8.34
N ALA A 100 -5.76 -27.80 7.97
CA ALA A 100 -5.38 -26.76 6.99
C ALA A 100 -5.63 -27.20 5.53
N SER A 101 -5.52 -28.50 5.25
CA SER A 101 -5.81 -29.06 3.92
C SER A 101 -7.32 -29.16 3.67
N THR A 102 -8.09 -29.63 4.66
CA THR A 102 -9.56 -29.67 4.58
C THR A 102 -10.15 -28.26 4.43
N GLN A 103 -9.61 -27.25 5.13
CA GLN A 103 -10.05 -25.85 4.99
C GLN A 103 -9.81 -25.26 3.60
N LYS A 104 -8.71 -25.62 2.93
CA LYS A 104 -8.45 -25.19 1.55
C LYS A 104 -9.39 -25.87 0.56
N THR A 105 -9.64 -27.17 0.73
CA THR A 105 -10.58 -27.91 -0.12
C THR A 105 -12.01 -27.41 0.05
N THR A 106 -12.44 -27.11 1.27
CA THR A 106 -13.77 -26.51 1.52
C THR A 106 -13.86 -25.10 0.94
N ALA A 107 -12.81 -24.27 1.06
CA ALA A 107 -12.80 -22.93 0.48
C ALA A 107 -12.90 -22.96 -1.06
N ILE A 108 -12.21 -23.90 -1.72
CA ILE A 108 -12.32 -24.09 -3.18
C ILE A 108 -13.72 -24.59 -3.56
N GLN A 109 -14.31 -25.49 -2.76
CA GLN A 109 -15.67 -25.98 -2.99
C GLN A 109 -16.72 -24.89 -2.82
N ASP A 110 -16.54 -23.98 -1.86
CA ASP A 110 -17.41 -22.82 -1.65
C ASP A 110 -17.26 -21.80 -2.78
N GLN A 111 -16.03 -21.55 -3.24
CA GLN A 111 -15.77 -20.71 -4.42
C GLN A 111 -16.41 -21.30 -5.69
N LEU A 112 -16.37 -22.62 -5.86
CA LEU A 112 -17.02 -23.27 -6.99
C LEU A 112 -18.54 -23.13 -6.93
N LYS A 113 -19.14 -23.27 -5.75
CA LYS A 113 -20.58 -23.04 -5.56
C LYS A 113 -20.97 -21.59 -5.86
N ASP A 114 -20.21 -20.62 -5.36
CA ASP A 114 -20.42 -19.20 -5.65
C ASP A 114 -20.26 -18.89 -7.15
N ALA A 115 -19.27 -19.48 -7.81
CA ALA A 115 -19.08 -19.33 -9.26
C ALA A 115 -20.25 -19.93 -10.06
N LEU A 116 -20.78 -21.09 -9.65
CA LEU A 116 -21.95 -21.71 -10.29
C LEU A 116 -23.22 -20.89 -10.07
N GLU A 117 -23.43 -20.35 -8.87
CA GLU A 117 -24.55 -19.47 -8.58
C GLU A 117 -24.49 -18.18 -9.40
N LYS A 118 -23.30 -17.55 -9.48
CA LYS A 118 -23.09 -16.37 -10.33
C LYS A 118 -23.30 -16.67 -11.80
N ASN A 119 -22.84 -17.83 -12.30
CA ASN A 119 -23.12 -18.24 -13.67
C ASN A 119 -24.62 -18.38 -13.94
N GLN A 120 -25.39 -18.93 -12.99
CA GLN A 120 -26.84 -19.01 -13.10
C GLN A 120 -27.48 -17.61 -13.13
N GLN A 121 -27.01 -16.69 -12.29
CA GLN A 121 -27.46 -15.29 -12.29
C GLN A 121 -27.14 -14.59 -13.62
N TRP A 122 -25.94 -14.80 -14.17
CA TRP A 122 -25.55 -14.24 -15.47
C TRP A 122 -26.42 -14.75 -16.61
N LEU A 123 -26.81 -16.02 -16.59
CA LEU A 123 -27.72 -16.57 -17.59
C LEU A 123 -29.10 -15.89 -17.56
N VAL A 124 -29.66 -15.69 -16.37
CA VAL A 124 -30.94 -14.98 -16.21
C VAL A 124 -30.79 -13.51 -16.64
N TYR A 125 -29.70 -12.87 -16.25
CA TYR A 125 -29.41 -11.49 -16.66
C TYR A 125 -29.31 -11.36 -18.18
N ASP A 126 -28.61 -12.28 -18.85
CA ASP A 126 -28.48 -12.24 -20.31
C ASP A 126 -29.83 -12.45 -21.01
N GLN A 127 -30.66 -13.38 -20.53
CA GLN A 127 -32.02 -13.54 -21.04
C GLN A 127 -32.88 -12.28 -20.89
N GLN A 128 -32.80 -11.60 -19.73
CA GLN A 128 -33.50 -10.33 -19.50
C GLN A 128 -32.96 -9.23 -20.42
N ARG A 129 -31.64 -9.14 -20.57
CA ARG A 129 -30.98 -8.18 -21.45
C ARG A 129 -31.39 -8.42 -22.90
N GLU A 130 -31.44 -9.66 -23.37
CA GLU A 130 -31.90 -9.97 -24.72
C GLU A 130 -33.36 -9.58 -24.92
N ALA A 131 -34.24 -9.87 -23.95
CA ALA A 131 -35.65 -9.47 -24.02
C ALA A 131 -35.80 -7.94 -24.08
N TYR A 132 -35.01 -7.22 -23.29
CA TYR A 132 -34.97 -5.76 -23.32
C TYR A 132 -34.50 -5.21 -24.67
N VAL A 133 -33.40 -5.75 -25.23
CA VAL A 133 -32.90 -5.35 -26.56
C VAL A 133 -33.94 -5.65 -27.64
N ARG A 134 -34.60 -6.82 -27.60
CA ARG A 134 -35.71 -7.13 -28.52
C ARG A 134 -36.85 -6.11 -28.41
N GLY A 135 -37.21 -5.69 -27.20
CA GLY A 135 -38.19 -4.64 -26.97
C GLY A 135 -37.77 -3.27 -27.52
N LEU A 136 -36.51 -2.88 -27.33
CA LEU A 136 -35.97 -1.65 -27.91
C LEU A 136 -36.00 -1.68 -29.44
N LEU A 137 -35.61 -2.80 -30.06
CA LEU A 137 -35.64 -2.95 -31.51
C LEU A 137 -37.06 -2.85 -32.06
N ALA A 138 -38.04 -3.48 -31.39
CA ALA A 138 -39.44 -3.34 -31.76
C ALA A 138 -39.92 -1.88 -31.67
N ARG A 139 -39.51 -1.16 -30.61
CA ARG A 139 -39.87 0.26 -30.45
C ARG A 139 -39.23 1.15 -31.51
N VAL A 140 -37.96 0.92 -31.84
CA VAL A 140 -37.27 1.62 -32.92
C VAL A 140 -38.02 1.39 -34.25
N PHE A 141 -38.37 0.15 -34.55
CA PHE A 141 -39.12 -0.19 -35.75
C PHE A 141 -40.50 0.50 -35.81
N GLU A 142 -41.26 0.53 -34.72
CA GLU A 142 -42.53 1.26 -34.64
C GLU A 142 -42.36 2.76 -34.92
N LEU A 143 -41.33 3.37 -34.32
CA LEU A 143 -41.05 4.79 -34.50
C LEU A 143 -40.61 5.09 -35.94
N GLU A 144 -39.80 4.23 -36.55
CA GLU A 144 -39.40 4.36 -37.95
C GLU A 144 -40.61 4.31 -38.89
N GLN A 145 -41.56 3.41 -38.63
CA GLN A 145 -42.82 3.33 -39.38
C GLN A 145 -43.66 4.60 -39.23
N GLN A 146 -43.80 5.12 -37.99
CA GLN A 146 -44.54 6.36 -37.73
C GLN A 146 -43.91 7.56 -38.44
N VAL A 147 -42.57 7.67 -38.44
CA VAL A 147 -41.85 8.71 -39.19
C VAL A 147 -42.06 8.55 -40.70
N GLY A 148 -42.06 7.32 -41.21
CA GLY A 148 -42.36 7.03 -42.61
C GLY A 148 -43.76 7.50 -43.03
N LEU A 149 -44.77 7.22 -42.21
CA LEU A 149 -46.16 7.63 -42.43
C LEU A 149 -46.33 9.15 -42.31
N ALA A 150 -45.74 9.79 -41.30
CA ALA A 150 -45.75 11.24 -41.14
C ALA A 150 -45.08 11.96 -42.33
N ARG A 151 -44.02 11.38 -42.90
CA ARG A 151 -43.36 11.89 -44.13
C ARG A 151 -44.21 11.70 -45.38
N GLN A 152 -45.08 10.69 -45.45
CA GLN A 152 -46.03 10.52 -46.54
C GLN A 152 -47.21 11.49 -46.42
N GLN A 153 -47.75 11.70 -45.22
CA GLN A 153 -48.79 12.71 -44.97
C GLN A 153 -48.30 14.13 -45.31
N HIS A 154 -47.05 14.47 -44.96
CA HIS A 154 -46.46 15.76 -45.36
C HIS A 154 -46.11 15.88 -46.86
N ARG A 155 -46.27 14.82 -47.64
CA ARG A 155 -46.09 14.88 -49.10
C ARG A 155 -47.38 15.25 -49.84
N GLU A 156 -48.55 15.12 -49.20
CA GLU A 156 -49.85 15.53 -49.77
C GLU A 156 -50.22 16.99 -49.44
N ASP A 157 -49.63 17.58 -48.39
CA ASP A 157 -49.81 19.00 -48.06
C ASP A 157 -48.66 19.85 -48.62
N PHE A 158 -48.94 20.64 -49.67
CA PHE A 158 -48.04 21.68 -50.16
C PHE A 158 -47.85 22.75 -49.06
N ARG A 159 -46.76 22.64 -48.26
CA ARG A 159 -46.37 23.68 -47.29
C ARG A 159 -45.90 24.92 -48.06
N SER A 160 -46.41 26.11 -47.69
CA SER A 160 -46.01 27.36 -48.30
C SER A 160 -44.52 27.63 -48.08
N GLU A 161 -43.86 28.21 -49.09
CA GLU A 161 -42.42 28.51 -49.11
C GLU A 161 -41.99 29.39 -47.92
N ASP A 162 -42.91 30.23 -47.42
CA ASP A 162 -42.74 31.04 -46.21
C ASP A 162 -42.56 30.21 -44.93
N GLN A 163 -43.29 29.09 -44.78
CA GLN A 163 -43.19 28.24 -43.59
C GLN A 163 -41.83 27.52 -43.53
N LEU A 164 -41.28 27.14 -44.68
CA LEU A 164 -39.94 26.56 -44.80
C LEU A 164 -38.84 27.58 -44.45
N LEU A 165 -39.03 28.85 -44.82
CA LEU A 165 -38.08 29.91 -44.53
C LEU A 165 -38.03 30.24 -43.02
N GLU A 166 -39.20 30.32 -42.37
CA GLU A 166 -39.28 30.49 -40.92
C GLU A 166 -38.65 29.32 -40.16
N ASP A 167 -38.93 28.08 -40.59
CA ASP A 167 -38.36 26.88 -39.96
C ASP A 167 -36.84 26.89 -40.09
N LYS A 168 -36.30 27.26 -41.26
CA LYS A 168 -34.85 27.42 -41.47
C LYS A 168 -34.23 28.44 -40.51
N GLN A 169 -34.86 29.60 -40.33
CA GLN A 169 -34.37 30.62 -39.38
C GLN A 169 -34.44 30.15 -37.92
N LYS A 170 -35.47 29.39 -37.54
CA LYS A 170 -35.59 28.79 -36.19
C LYS A 170 -34.46 27.79 -35.93
N TYR A 171 -34.17 26.92 -36.90
CA TYR A 171 -33.06 25.97 -36.79
C TYR A 171 -31.71 26.68 -36.73
N GLU A 172 -31.49 27.72 -37.53
CA GLU A 172 -30.24 28.50 -37.50
C GLU A 172 -29.99 29.15 -36.13
N LYS A 173 -31.04 29.72 -35.52
CA LYS A 173 -30.97 30.30 -34.17
C LYS A 173 -30.65 29.25 -33.11
N LEU A 174 -31.32 28.10 -33.15
CA LEU A 174 -31.05 26.99 -32.22
C LEU A 174 -29.61 26.47 -32.35
N LEU A 175 -29.13 26.35 -33.59
CA LEU A 175 -27.79 25.85 -33.87
C LEU A 175 -26.71 26.84 -33.42
N LEU A 176 -26.96 28.15 -33.53
CA LEU A 176 -26.09 29.19 -32.99
C LEU A 176 -26.07 29.17 -31.45
N ALA A 177 -27.23 29.00 -30.81
CA ALA A 177 -27.32 28.87 -29.35
C ALA A 177 -26.55 27.64 -28.86
N ALA A 178 -26.76 26.48 -29.47
CA ALA A 178 -26.04 25.26 -29.14
C ALA A 178 -24.52 25.41 -29.32
N LYS A 179 -24.07 26.07 -30.40
CA LYS A 179 -22.64 26.38 -30.59
C LYS A 179 -22.08 27.23 -29.45
N LYS A 180 -22.76 28.33 -29.11
CA LYS A 180 -22.34 29.22 -28.01
C LYS A 180 -22.30 28.48 -26.67
N ASP A 181 -23.26 27.60 -26.41
CA ASP A 181 -23.29 26.80 -25.19
C ASP A 181 -22.14 25.78 -25.16
N THR A 182 -21.83 25.13 -26.29
CA THR A 182 -20.67 24.22 -26.37
C THR A 182 -19.35 24.95 -26.19
N GLU A 183 -19.20 26.16 -26.75
CA GLU A 183 -18.02 27.00 -26.55
C GLU A 183 -17.87 27.42 -25.09
N ALA A 184 -18.96 27.81 -24.43
CA ALA A 184 -18.97 28.12 -23.00
C ALA A 184 -18.59 26.91 -22.14
N GLN A 185 -19.11 25.72 -22.45
CA GLN A 185 -18.75 24.49 -21.75
C GLN A 185 -17.28 24.11 -21.99
N CYS A 186 -16.76 24.29 -23.21
CA CYS A 186 -15.34 24.09 -23.50
C CYS A 186 -14.45 25.02 -22.67
N ALA A 187 -14.79 26.31 -22.57
CA ALA A 187 -14.06 27.29 -21.77
C ALA A 187 -14.07 26.93 -20.27
N ILE A 188 -15.22 26.53 -19.72
CA ILE A 188 -15.32 26.05 -18.33
C ILE A 188 -14.45 24.79 -18.14
N GLY A 189 -14.50 23.87 -19.10
CA GLY A 189 -13.67 22.67 -19.09
C GLY A 189 -12.16 22.97 -19.09
N GLU A 190 -11.72 23.98 -19.84
CA GLU A 190 -10.32 24.44 -19.86
C GLU A 190 -9.90 25.08 -18.53
N GLN A 191 -10.77 25.88 -17.93
CA GLN A 191 -10.54 26.47 -16.62
C GLN A 191 -10.38 25.38 -15.56
N LEU A 192 -11.32 24.45 -15.46
CA LEU A 192 -11.27 23.34 -14.50
C LEU A 192 -10.04 22.44 -14.71
N ARG A 193 -9.63 22.20 -15.97
CA ARG A 193 -8.39 21.46 -16.26
C ARG A 193 -7.15 22.20 -15.73
N SER A 194 -7.10 23.51 -15.87
CA SER A 194 -6.01 24.35 -15.35
C SER A 194 -5.98 24.32 -13.81
N GLU A 195 -7.13 24.49 -13.15
CA GLU A 195 -7.26 24.42 -11.69
C GLU A 195 -6.85 23.04 -11.13
N LEU A 196 -7.28 21.96 -11.78
CA LEU A 196 -6.87 20.59 -11.41
C LEU A 196 -5.36 20.36 -11.57
N SER A 197 -4.76 20.93 -12.61
CA SER A 197 -3.31 20.86 -12.81
C SER A 197 -2.55 21.55 -11.69
N GLU A 198 -2.98 22.76 -11.31
CA GLU A 198 -2.38 23.54 -10.24
C GLU A 198 -2.53 22.84 -8.87
N LEU A 199 -3.72 22.32 -8.57
CA LEU A 199 -3.97 21.53 -7.35
C LEU A 199 -3.07 20.29 -7.27
N LYS A 200 -2.88 19.57 -8.39
CA LYS A 200 -1.98 18.41 -8.45
C LYS A 200 -0.53 18.80 -8.16
N LYS A 201 -0.07 19.92 -8.72
CA LYS A 201 1.27 20.45 -8.46
C LYS A 201 1.46 20.80 -6.99
N GLN A 202 0.53 21.55 -6.40
CA GLN A 202 0.58 21.91 -4.97
C GLN A 202 0.55 20.69 -4.05
N TYR A 203 -0.24 19.68 -4.39
CA TYR A 203 -0.26 18.43 -3.63
C TYR A 203 1.09 17.70 -3.70
N ALA A 204 1.71 17.63 -4.88
CA ALA A 204 3.03 17.02 -5.03
C ALA A 204 4.10 17.77 -4.22
N GLU A 205 4.08 19.10 -4.22
CA GLU A 205 4.98 19.94 -3.41
C GLU A 205 4.77 19.71 -1.92
N LYS A 206 3.52 19.77 -1.43
CA LYS A 206 3.21 19.49 -0.02
C LYS A 206 3.61 18.08 0.39
N LYS A 207 3.45 17.08 -0.48
CA LYS A 207 3.90 15.71 -0.24
C LYS A 207 5.41 15.62 -0.06
N LEU A 208 6.20 16.39 -0.83
CA LEU A 208 7.66 16.46 -0.65
C LEU A 208 8.03 17.17 0.66
N ILE A 209 7.37 18.27 0.99
CA ILE A 209 7.58 19.00 2.26
C ILE A 209 7.31 18.08 3.45
N ILE A 210 6.21 17.34 3.44
CA ILE A 210 5.88 16.38 4.51
C ILE A 210 6.98 15.32 4.65
N LYS A 211 7.50 14.79 3.54
CA LYS A 211 8.60 13.82 3.57
C LYS A 211 9.87 14.41 4.20
N ASP A 212 10.25 15.62 3.79
CA ASP A 212 11.43 16.31 4.32
C ASP A 212 11.29 16.61 5.82
N LEU A 213 10.13 17.13 6.24
CA LEU A 213 9.83 17.38 7.66
C LEU A 213 9.87 16.08 8.47
N ASN A 214 9.38 14.97 7.93
CA ASN A 214 9.41 13.69 8.63
C ASN A 214 10.84 13.16 8.81
N VAL A 215 11.71 13.35 7.80
CA VAL A 215 13.14 13.03 7.92
C VAL A 215 13.79 13.90 9.00
N LYS A 216 13.57 15.22 8.97
CA LYS A 216 14.10 16.15 9.99
C LYS A 216 13.63 15.79 11.39
N LEU A 217 12.35 15.45 11.55
CA LEU A 217 11.77 15.05 12.82
C LEU A 217 12.41 13.77 13.35
N LYS A 218 12.61 12.75 12.49
CA LYS A 218 13.27 11.51 12.86
C LYS A 218 14.72 11.73 13.31
N VAL A 219 15.48 12.53 12.56
CA VAL A 219 16.86 12.89 12.91
C VAL A 219 16.91 13.61 14.26
N ASN A 220 15.99 14.55 14.51
CA ASN A 220 15.93 15.25 15.79
C ASN A 220 15.56 14.32 16.96
N GLN A 221 14.65 13.38 16.75
CA GLN A 221 14.29 12.36 17.75
C GLN A 221 15.48 11.46 18.09
N GLU A 222 16.24 11.01 17.09
CA GLU A 222 17.44 10.19 17.28
C GLU A 222 18.55 10.98 17.99
N ALA A 223 18.78 12.24 17.60
CA ALA A 223 19.72 13.13 18.27
C ALA A 223 19.33 13.38 19.75
N GLY A 224 18.03 13.53 20.02
CA GLY A 224 17.51 13.66 21.39
C GLY A 224 17.76 12.40 22.23
N LYS A 225 17.48 11.21 21.68
CA LYS A 225 17.77 9.93 22.35
C LYS A 225 19.25 9.78 22.66
N TRP A 226 20.11 10.04 21.67
CA TRP A 226 21.57 9.96 21.85
C TRP A 226 22.06 10.88 22.98
N LYS A 227 21.56 12.11 23.07
CA LYS A 227 21.92 13.03 24.18
C LYS A 227 21.53 12.48 25.54
N VAL A 228 20.30 11.95 25.67
CA VAL A 228 19.82 11.36 26.92
C VAL A 228 20.65 10.14 27.32
N ASP A 229 20.97 9.28 26.35
CA ASP A 229 21.78 8.09 26.62
C ASP A 229 23.22 8.46 27.02
N GLU A 230 23.79 9.48 26.40
CA GLU A 230 25.12 9.99 26.74
C GLU A 230 25.14 10.64 28.14
N GLU A 231 24.11 11.41 28.50
CA GLU A 231 23.94 11.95 29.86
C GLU A 231 23.80 10.84 30.90
N LYS A 232 22.99 9.81 30.63
CA LYS A 232 22.86 8.63 31.49
C LYS A 232 24.18 7.92 31.68
N LYS A 233 24.99 7.77 30.63
CA LYS A 233 26.32 7.16 30.71
C LYS A 233 27.25 7.96 31.62
N ARG A 234 27.33 9.27 31.44
CA ARG A 234 28.14 10.15 32.33
C ARG A 234 27.66 10.10 33.78
N ALA A 235 26.34 10.08 34.00
CA ALA A 235 25.76 9.94 35.33
C ALA A 235 26.12 8.58 35.96
N ALA A 236 26.04 7.49 35.19
CA ALA A 236 26.43 6.15 35.65
C ALA A 236 27.91 6.07 36.02
N GLU A 237 28.80 6.65 35.22
CA GLU A 237 30.24 6.74 35.52
C GLU A 237 30.49 7.53 36.81
N THR A 238 29.78 8.64 37.01
CA THR A 238 29.89 9.46 38.23
C THR A 238 29.40 8.69 39.46
N VAL A 239 28.26 8.00 39.34
CA VAL A 239 27.72 7.13 40.39
C VAL A 239 28.70 6.00 40.72
N GLN A 240 29.34 5.40 39.72
CA GLN A 240 30.32 4.34 39.94
C GLN A 240 31.56 4.85 40.69
N LYS A 241 32.07 6.03 40.35
CA LYS A 241 33.18 6.67 41.08
C LYS A 241 32.82 6.91 42.54
N LEU A 242 31.67 7.55 42.80
CA LEU A 242 31.19 7.81 44.17
C LEU A 242 30.98 6.52 44.96
N ARG A 243 30.48 5.45 44.33
CA ARG A 243 30.37 4.13 44.98
C ARG A 243 31.73 3.58 45.41
N SER A 244 32.75 3.67 44.54
CA SER A 244 34.11 3.22 44.87
C SER A 244 34.74 4.03 46.00
N GLU A 245 34.49 5.34 46.05
CA GLU A 245 34.95 6.24 47.11
C GLU A 245 34.26 5.92 48.44
N LEU A 246 32.94 5.74 48.43
CA LEU A 246 32.18 5.32 49.61
C LEU A 246 32.66 3.98 50.17
N GLU A 247 32.96 3.03 49.29
CA GLU A 247 33.45 1.72 49.72
C GLU A 247 34.88 1.81 50.30
N SER A 248 35.74 2.66 49.72
CA SER A 248 37.06 2.96 50.26
C SER A 248 36.98 3.61 51.65
N LEU A 249 36.14 4.65 51.80
CA LEU A 249 35.87 5.33 53.07
C LEU A 249 35.30 4.37 54.12
N LYS A 250 34.39 3.48 53.73
CA LYS A 250 33.82 2.46 54.61
C LYS A 250 34.90 1.50 55.11
N ARG A 251 35.80 1.02 54.24
CA ARG A 251 36.94 0.18 54.65
C ARG A 251 37.87 0.91 55.61
N GLN A 252 38.18 2.18 55.35
CA GLN A 252 39.02 3.00 56.25
C GLN A 252 38.36 3.18 57.61
N TYR A 253 37.05 3.45 57.65
CA TYR A 253 36.30 3.57 58.90
C TYR A 253 36.27 2.26 59.69
N GLU A 254 36.03 1.13 59.03
CA GLU A 254 36.05 -0.19 59.68
C GLU A 254 37.45 -0.53 60.22
N GLU A 255 38.51 -0.18 59.50
CA GLU A 255 39.89 -0.38 59.94
C GLU A 255 40.24 0.51 61.15
N GLU A 256 39.84 1.78 61.15
CA GLU A 256 40.01 2.64 62.33
C GLU A 256 39.19 2.17 63.53
N LYS A 257 37.95 1.70 63.29
CA LYS A 257 37.12 1.08 64.34
C LYS A 257 37.79 -0.18 64.91
N ARG A 258 38.39 -1.00 64.06
CA ARG A 258 39.15 -2.20 64.45
C ARG A 258 40.37 -1.81 65.30
N LYS A 259 41.20 -0.88 64.83
CA LYS A 259 42.36 -0.36 65.60
C LYS A 259 41.95 0.23 66.95
N SER A 260 40.88 1.01 66.99
CA SER A 260 40.34 1.56 68.23
C SER A 260 39.91 0.45 69.18
N SER A 261 39.15 -0.54 68.68
CA SER A 261 38.77 -1.72 69.45
C SER A 261 39.99 -2.48 69.97
N ASP A 262 40.98 -2.75 69.15
CA ASP A 262 42.22 -3.44 69.54
C ASP A 262 42.95 -2.67 70.66
N PHE A 263 43.04 -1.33 70.52
CA PHE A 263 43.61 -0.46 71.55
C PHE A 263 42.82 -0.52 72.87
N PHE A 264 41.48 -0.54 72.80
CA PHE A 264 40.63 -0.73 73.98
C PHE A 264 40.88 -2.10 74.64
N HIS A 265 40.97 -3.18 73.87
CA HIS A 265 41.25 -4.53 74.40
C HIS A 265 42.65 -4.60 75.03
N GLN A 266 43.66 -3.99 74.38
CA GLN A 266 45.01 -3.88 74.94
C GLN A 266 44.99 -3.16 76.29
N LYS A 267 44.28 -2.03 76.39
CA LYS A 267 44.16 -1.27 77.64
C LYS A 267 43.40 -2.02 78.73
N LEU A 268 42.35 -2.75 78.38
CA LEU A 268 41.63 -3.63 79.31
C LEU A 268 42.53 -4.76 79.83
N TYR A 269 43.34 -5.35 78.95
CA TYR A 269 44.29 -6.39 79.33
C TYR A 269 45.36 -5.86 80.28
N GLU A 270 45.93 -4.68 80.03
CA GLU A 270 46.85 -4.01 80.96
C GLU A 270 46.21 -3.68 82.32
N MET A 271 44.94 -3.28 82.32
CA MET A 271 44.17 -3.03 83.55
C MET A 271 43.96 -4.33 84.36
N CYS A 272 43.55 -5.42 83.72
CA CYS A 272 43.39 -6.72 84.37
C CYS A 272 44.70 -7.30 84.93
N LEU A 273 45.84 -7.07 84.26
CA LEU A 273 47.16 -7.44 84.78
C LEU A 273 47.55 -6.62 86.01
N SER A 274 47.07 -5.37 86.10
CA SER A 274 47.28 -4.48 87.25
C SER A 274 46.39 -4.84 88.44
N ASP A 275 45.13 -5.25 88.20
CA ASP A 275 44.20 -5.69 89.25
C ASP A 275 44.54 -7.08 89.83
N SER A 276 45.17 -7.96 89.05
CA SER A 276 45.70 -9.25 89.52
C SER A 276 46.86 -9.09 90.54
N ALA A 277 47.49 -7.91 90.61
CA ALA A 277 48.48 -7.58 91.63
C ALA A 277 47.87 -7.18 93.00
N LEU A 278 46.54 -7.01 93.10
CA LEU A 278 45.86 -6.53 94.32
C LEU A 278 44.94 -7.53 95.01
N TYR A 279 44.81 -8.79 94.55
CA TYR A 279 44.09 -9.84 95.28
C TYR A 279 45.01 -10.98 95.68
N LYS A 280 45.73 -10.78 96.80
CA LYS A 280 46.10 -11.86 97.71
C LYS A 280 45.22 -11.78 98.95
N ASN A 281 44.44 -12.84 99.15
CA ASN A 281 43.77 -13.29 100.39
C ASN A 281 42.43 -12.63 100.75
N GLY A 282 41.39 -13.46 100.93
CA GLY A 282 40.15 -13.12 101.63
C GLY A 282 38.94 -13.92 101.15
N GLU A 283 38.41 -14.78 102.02
CA GLU A 283 37.19 -15.57 101.84
C GLU A 283 35.91 -14.72 101.95
N ASP A 284 34.83 -15.31 101.42
CA ASP A 284 33.42 -15.18 101.77
C ASP A 284 32.47 -14.27 100.95
N ASP A 285 31.31 -14.90 100.72
CA ASP A 285 29.97 -14.48 100.27
C ASP A 285 29.78 -13.12 99.56
N GLY A 286 29.09 -13.17 98.41
CA GLY A 286 28.69 -11.95 97.72
C GLY A 286 28.28 -12.15 96.28
N ARG A 287 27.10 -12.74 96.08
CA ARG A 287 26.25 -12.62 94.91
C ARG A 287 26.44 -11.28 94.16
N LEU A 288 27.25 -11.25 93.11
CA LEU A 288 27.34 -10.14 92.17
C LEU A 288 27.01 -10.67 90.77
N GLY A 289 25.71 -10.59 90.47
CA GLY A 289 25.20 -10.80 89.13
C GLY A 289 25.96 -9.91 88.16
N LEU A 290 26.54 -10.55 87.15
CA LEU A 290 27.01 -9.89 85.94
C LEU A 290 25.77 -9.21 85.33
N ARG A 291 25.53 -7.97 85.72
CA ARG A 291 24.57 -7.09 85.09
C ARG A 291 25.04 -6.97 83.64
N THR A 292 24.43 -7.76 82.77
CA THR A 292 24.13 -7.33 81.41
C THR A 292 23.78 -5.86 81.52
N SER A 293 24.53 -5.00 80.82
CA SER A 293 24.24 -3.59 80.73
C SER A 293 22.82 -3.47 80.18
N SER A 294 21.84 -3.40 81.07
CA SER A 294 20.47 -3.06 80.75
C SER A 294 20.57 -1.71 80.08
N ASN A 295 20.35 -1.71 78.76
CA ASN A 295 20.23 -0.50 77.99
C ASN A 295 19.22 0.39 78.72
N LEU A 296 19.66 1.50 79.29
CA LEU A 296 18.81 2.44 80.03
C LEU A 296 17.73 3.08 79.14
N LEU A 297 17.69 2.75 77.85
CA LEU A 297 16.67 3.12 76.87
C LEU A 297 15.59 2.04 76.68
N ASP A 298 15.69 0.87 77.32
CA ASP A 298 14.71 -0.22 77.15
C ASP A 298 13.48 -0.11 78.09
N ASN A 299 13.47 0.87 78.98
CA ASN A 299 12.35 1.15 79.90
C ASN A 299 11.46 2.31 79.46
N SER A 300 11.72 2.91 78.29
CA SER A 300 10.86 3.94 77.70
C SER A 300 10.10 3.36 76.50
N PHE A 301 8.78 3.53 76.50
CA PHE A 301 7.90 3.15 75.38
C PHE A 301 7.55 4.40 74.57
N LEU A 302 7.61 4.26 73.25
CA LEU A 302 7.10 5.24 72.30
C LEU A 302 5.73 4.77 71.83
N GLU A 303 4.77 5.70 71.74
CA GLU A 303 3.41 5.40 71.34
C GLU A 303 3.13 5.88 69.92
N CYS A 304 2.43 5.06 69.14
CA CYS A 304 1.85 5.52 67.87
C CYS A 304 0.77 6.57 68.16
N PRO A 305 0.85 7.79 67.59
CA PRO A 305 -0.09 8.86 67.88
C PRO A 305 -1.54 8.57 67.42
N LYS A 306 -1.75 7.60 66.52
CA LYS A 306 -3.09 7.25 65.98
C LYS A 306 -3.77 6.14 66.78
N CYS A 307 -3.06 5.04 67.09
CA CYS A 307 -3.64 3.85 67.73
C CYS A 307 -3.15 3.60 69.17
N LYS A 308 -2.21 4.41 69.67
CA LYS A 308 -1.56 4.27 70.99
C LYS A 308 -0.87 2.93 71.26
N ALA A 309 -0.53 2.18 70.21
CA ALA A 309 0.30 1.00 70.35
C ALA A 309 1.69 1.40 70.88
N GLN A 310 2.14 0.69 71.93
CA GLN A 310 3.40 0.94 72.62
C GLN A 310 4.52 0.11 72.03
N TYR A 311 5.63 0.76 71.71
CA TYR A 311 6.84 0.14 71.19
C TYR A 311 8.03 0.49 72.09
N PRO A 312 8.89 -0.47 72.45
CA PRO A 312 10.14 -0.18 73.13
C PRO A 312 10.98 0.81 72.32
N THR A 313 11.66 1.76 72.98
CA THR A 313 12.53 2.74 72.29
C THR A 313 13.66 2.05 71.51
N SER A 314 14.05 0.84 71.93
CA SER A 314 15.01 -0.03 71.24
C SER A 314 14.52 -0.50 69.85
N GLN A 315 13.22 -0.43 69.58
CA GLN A 315 12.54 -0.86 68.34
C GLN A 315 11.91 0.31 67.56
N HIS A 316 12.55 1.48 67.55
CA HIS A 316 12.04 2.66 66.84
C HIS A 316 11.77 2.45 65.33
N ARG A 317 12.51 1.54 64.67
CA ARG A 317 12.28 1.21 63.25
C ARG A 317 10.93 0.54 63.03
N ASP A 318 10.58 -0.41 63.90
CA ASP A 318 9.31 -1.13 63.81
C ASP A 318 8.11 -0.19 64.09
N LEU A 319 8.30 0.83 64.93
CA LEU A 319 7.32 1.90 65.13
C LEU A 319 7.15 2.77 63.87
N LEU A 320 8.22 3.13 63.15
CA LEU A 320 8.11 3.93 61.93
C LEU A 320 7.40 3.16 60.82
N ASP A 321 7.76 1.89 60.61
CA ASP A 321 7.07 1.02 59.65
C ASP A 321 5.59 0.86 60.04
N HIS A 322 5.29 0.69 61.34
CA HIS A 322 3.92 0.69 61.84
C HIS A 322 3.19 2.00 61.57
N ILE A 323 3.83 3.16 61.79
CA ILE A 323 3.22 4.47 61.54
C ILE A 323 2.87 4.61 60.05
N ASP A 324 3.75 4.21 59.13
CA ASP A 324 3.49 4.27 57.68
C ASP A 324 2.25 3.45 57.28
N PHE A 325 2.06 2.26 57.87
CA PHE A 325 0.83 1.47 57.69
C PHE A 325 -0.37 2.08 58.41
N CYS A 326 -0.17 2.64 59.60
CA CYS A 326 -1.22 3.20 60.42
C CYS A 326 -1.71 4.55 59.86
N THR A 327 -0.92 5.29 59.08
CA THR A 327 -1.32 6.58 58.47
C THR A 327 -2.14 6.46 57.19
N ASN A 328 -2.17 5.28 56.55
CA ASN A 328 -3.18 4.97 55.53
C ASN A 328 -4.52 4.55 56.16
#